data_AF-A0A359CAA3-F1
#
_entry.id   AF-A0A359CAA3-F1
#
_cell.length_a   1.000
_cell.length_b   1.000
_cell.length_c   1.000
_cell.angle_alpha   90.00
_cell.angle_beta   90.00
_cell.angle_gamma   90.00
#
_symmetry.space_group_name_H-M   'P 1'
#
loop_
_entity.id
_entity.type
_entity.pdbx_description
1 polymer ?
#
loop_
_entity_poly.entity_id
_entity_poly.type
_entity_poly.pdbx_seq_one_letter_code
_entity_poly.pdbx_strand_id
1 'polypeptide(L)'
;MGGWGPDLSACRKCGRPESRSFRFVVAEGRLSCEACAGKGGILLSLGAVRTWRALQVSSPPTVGRVRIPESVLLELQSVIPKYLTWNFGVSFRSLGDVPAGEKP
;
A
#
# COMPACT_ATOMS: atom_id res chain seq x y z
N MET A 1 -11.14 3.55 -15.13
CA MET A 1 -9.88 3.48 -15.90
C MET A 1 -8.80 4.18 -15.10
N GLY A 2 -7.80 3.43 -14.66
CA GLY A 2 -6.73 3.91 -13.81
C GLY A 2 -6.06 2.71 -13.16
N GLY A 3 -5.52 1.81 -13.97
CA GLY A 3 -4.86 0.57 -13.53
C GLY A 3 -3.53 0.79 -12.80
N TRP A 4 -3.41 1.87 -12.03
CA TRP A 4 -2.24 2.27 -11.27
C TRP A 4 -2.29 1.82 -9.81
N GLY A 5 -3.33 1.08 -9.42
CA GLY A 5 -3.42 0.51 -8.07
C GLY A 5 -2.36 -0.58 -7.86
N PRO A 6 -1.76 -0.67 -6.67
CA PRO A 6 -0.80 -1.73 -6.38
C PRO A 6 -1.49 -3.09 -6.36
N ASP A 7 -0.78 -4.13 -6.79
CA ASP A 7 -1.24 -5.51 -6.69
C ASP A 7 -0.97 -6.05 -5.28
N LEU A 8 -2.04 -6.07 -4.49
CA LEU A 8 -2.05 -6.51 -3.11
C LEU A 8 -2.56 -7.95 -2.94
N SER A 9 -2.72 -8.74 -4.02
CA SER A 9 -3.39 -10.04 -3.99
C SER A 9 -2.61 -11.12 -3.24
N ALA A 10 -1.30 -11.20 -3.49
CA ALA A 10 -0.43 -12.26 -3.00
C ALA A 10 1.04 -11.82 -2.95
N CYS A 11 1.90 -12.67 -2.38
CA CYS A 11 3.35 -12.50 -2.42
C CYS A 11 3.85 -12.53 -3.87
N ARG A 12 4.58 -11.50 -4.29
CA ARG A 12 5.17 -11.39 -5.63
C ARG A 12 6.08 -12.55 -6.04
N LYS A 13 6.78 -13.17 -5.07
CA LYS A 13 7.80 -14.21 -5.32
C LYS A 13 7.21 -15.62 -5.34
N CYS A 14 6.40 -15.97 -4.35
CA CYS A 14 5.93 -17.35 -4.15
C CYS A 14 4.42 -17.51 -4.31
N GLY A 15 3.67 -16.44 -4.61
CA GLY A 15 2.21 -16.49 -4.77
C GLY A 15 1.43 -16.77 -3.49
N ARG A 16 2.08 -16.85 -2.32
CA ARG A 16 1.39 -17.09 -1.05
C ARG A 16 0.38 -15.97 -0.78
N PRO A 17 -0.89 -16.29 -0.46
CA PRO A 17 -1.89 -15.29 -0.15
C PRO A 17 -1.51 -14.50 1.11
N GLU A 18 -2.12 -13.31 1.26
CA GLU A 18 -1.94 -12.46 2.44
C GLU A 18 -2.18 -13.24 3.74
N SER A 19 -1.32 -12.99 4.73
CA SER A 19 -1.31 -13.63 6.05
C SER A 19 -1.10 -12.54 7.11
N ARG A 20 -0.76 -12.89 8.35
CA ARG A 20 -0.71 -11.95 9.48
C ARG A 20 0.12 -10.68 9.20
N SER A 21 1.20 -10.81 8.45
CA SER A 21 2.17 -9.75 8.19
C SER A 21 2.78 -9.89 6.80
N PHE A 22 2.76 -8.81 6.03
CA PHE A 22 3.39 -8.73 4.71
C PHE A 22 4.16 -7.42 4.58
N ARG A 23 5.19 -7.43 3.75
CA ARG A 23 5.94 -6.23 3.42
C ARG A 23 5.53 -5.70 2.06
N PHE A 24 5.13 -4.45 2.00
CA PHE A 24 4.86 -3.75 0.76
C PHE A 24 6.15 -3.18 0.17
N VAL A 25 6.45 -3.56 -1.06
CA VAL A 25 7.63 -3.07 -1.78
C VAL A 25 7.17 -1.94 -2.68
N VAL A 26 7.41 -0.71 -2.21
CA VAL A 26 7.02 0.56 -2.85
C VAL A 26 7.39 0.58 -4.32
N ALA A 27 8.63 0.22 -4.65
CA ALA A 27 9.14 0.28 -6.01
C ALA A 27 8.42 -0.64 -7.01
N GLU A 28 7.79 -1.70 -6.52
CA GLU A 28 7.13 -2.70 -7.34
C GLU A 28 5.60 -2.63 -7.21
N GLY A 29 5.08 -1.87 -6.25
CA GLY A 29 3.65 -1.85 -5.94
C GLY A 29 3.09 -3.21 -5.55
N ARG A 30 3.92 -4.08 -4.94
CA ARG A 30 3.57 -5.48 -4.64
C ARG A 30 3.93 -5.90 -3.23
N LEU A 31 3.23 -6.92 -2.75
CA LEU A 31 3.47 -7.53 -1.44
C LEU A 31 4.56 -8.61 -1.49
N SER A 32 5.26 -8.77 -0.37
CA SER A 32 6.22 -9.85 -0.14
C SER A 32 6.00 -10.44 1.25
N CYS A 33 5.85 -11.77 1.33
CA CYS A 33 5.68 -12.45 2.61
C CYS A 33 7.00 -12.43 3.41
N GLU A 34 6.94 -12.70 4.71
CA GLU A 34 8.13 -12.66 5.58
C GLU A 34 9.29 -13.52 5.07
N ALA A 35 8.99 -14.70 4.52
CA ALA A 35 10.00 -15.59 3.95
C ALA A 35 10.66 -15.03 2.66
N CYS A 36 9.96 -14.16 1.93
CA CYS A 36 10.39 -13.65 0.62
C CYS A 36 10.90 -12.20 0.66
N ALA A 37 10.54 -11.44 1.69
CA ALA A 37 10.74 -9.99 1.76
C ALA A 37 12.19 -9.58 2.02
N GLY A 38 13.02 -10.47 2.55
CA GLY A 38 14.38 -10.11 2.96
C GLY A 38 14.36 -8.92 3.92
N LYS A 39 15.27 -7.95 3.74
CA LYS A 39 15.35 -6.74 4.58
C LYS A 39 14.54 -5.53 4.07
N GLY A 40 13.97 -5.58 2.86
CA GLY A 40 13.31 -4.44 2.23
C GLY A 40 11.80 -4.35 2.48
N GLY A 41 11.20 -3.23 2.06
CA GLY A 41 9.74 -3.00 2.10
C GLY A 41 9.20 -2.51 3.44
N ILE A 42 7.99 -1.97 3.42
CA ILE A 42 7.26 -1.44 4.57
C ILE A 42 6.36 -2.53 5.13
N LEU A 43 6.49 -2.84 6.43
CA LEU A 43 5.61 -3.81 7.08
C LEU A 43 4.19 -3.25 7.14
N LEU A 44 3.22 -4.03 6.68
CA LEU A 44 1.80 -3.73 6.77
C LEU A 44 1.09 -4.84 7.53
N SER A 45 0.14 -4.45 8.36
CA SER A 45 -0.81 -5.37 8.97
C SER A 45 -1.75 -5.95 7.91
N LEU A 46 -2.33 -7.12 8.22
CA LEU A 46 -3.39 -7.70 7.39
C LEU A 46 -4.59 -6.74 7.22
N GLY A 47 -4.90 -5.96 8.27
CA GLY A 47 -5.96 -4.96 8.23
C GLY A 47 -5.70 -3.87 7.20
N ALA A 48 -4.47 -3.34 7.14
CA ALA A 48 -4.08 -2.35 6.16
C ALA A 48 -4.12 -2.90 4.73
N VAL A 49 -3.58 -4.10 4.48
CA VAL A 49 -3.60 -4.70 3.15
C VAL A 49 -5.04 -4.88 2.64
N ARG A 50 -5.93 -5.44 3.48
CA ARG A 50 -7.34 -5.66 3.12
C ARG A 50 -8.09 -4.36 2.90
N THR A 51 -7.87 -3.38 3.76
CA THR A 51 -8.51 -2.07 3.66
C THR A 51 -8.07 -1.38 2.37
N TRP A 52 -6.77 -1.36 2.07
CA TRP A 52 -6.27 -0.76 0.84
C TRP A 52 -6.83 -1.46 -0.40
N ARG A 53 -6.86 -2.79 -0.41
CA ARG A 53 -7.47 -3.56 -1.51
C ARG A 53 -8.95 -3.22 -1.67
N ALA A 54 -9.70 -3.14 -0.56
CA ALA A 54 -11.10 -2.76 -0.58
C ALA A 54 -11.28 -1.36 -1.17
N LEU A 55 -10.44 -0.39 -0.78
CA LEU A 55 -10.46 0.97 -1.33
C LEU A 55 -10.21 1.00 -2.85
N GLN A 56 -9.38 0.10 -3.40
CA GLN A 56 -9.13 0.03 -4.84
C GLN A 56 -10.33 -0.47 -5.66
N VAL A 57 -11.15 -1.37 -5.07
CA VAL A 57 -12.31 -1.98 -5.75
C VAL A 57 -13.64 -1.27 -5.43
N SER A 58 -13.65 -0.41 -4.41
CA SER A 58 -14.85 0.32 -3.97
C SER A 58 -15.19 1.45 -4.93
N SER A 59 -16.48 1.62 -5.22
CA SER A 59 -16.95 2.85 -5.87
C SER A 59 -17.00 4.00 -4.83
N PRO A 60 -16.83 5.27 -5.26
CA PRO A 60 -16.75 6.43 -4.36
C PRO A 60 -17.87 6.56 -3.29
N PRO A 61 -19.16 6.25 -3.57
CA PRO A 61 -20.20 6.35 -2.54
C PRO A 61 -20.07 5.32 -1.41
N THR A 62 -19.38 4.20 -1.66
CA THR A 62 -19.18 3.12 -0.69
C THR A 62 -18.04 3.43 0.28
N VAL A 63 -17.01 4.14 -0.18
CA VAL A 63 -15.82 4.48 0.62
C VAL A 63 -16.18 5.34 1.84
N GLY A 64 -17.10 6.29 1.68
CA GLY A 64 -17.54 7.19 2.78
C GLY A 64 -18.27 6.49 3.93
N ARG A 65 -18.65 5.21 3.79
CA ARG A 65 -19.34 4.42 4.81
C ARG A 65 -18.44 3.40 5.51
N VAL A 66 -17.19 3.23 5.05
CA VAL A 66 -16.27 2.25 5.62
C VAL A 66 -15.65 2.83 6.89
N ARG A 67 -15.91 2.21 8.04
CA ARG A 67 -15.19 2.52 9.27
C ARG A 67 -13.82 1.87 9.21
N ILE A 68 -12.78 2.69 9.09
CA ILE A 68 -11.38 2.25 9.11
C ILE A 68 -10.84 2.47 10.52
N PRO A 69 -10.27 1.43 11.18
CA PRO A 69 -9.60 1.60 12.46
C PRO A 69 -8.45 2.62 12.35
N GLU A 70 -8.25 3.44 13.38
CA GLU A 70 -7.22 4.49 13.37
C GLU A 70 -5.81 3.94 13.11
N SER A 71 -5.46 2.80 13.71
CA SER A 71 -4.18 2.13 13.48
C SER A 71 -3.95 1.77 12.01
N VAL A 72 -5.00 1.27 11.35
CA VAL A 72 -4.97 0.94 9.92
C VAL A 72 -4.85 2.22 9.08
N LEU A 73 -5.58 3.27 9.46
CA LEU A 73 -5.51 4.56 8.76
C LEU A 73 -4.10 5.15 8.80
N LEU A 74 -3.44 5.12 9.95
CA LEU A 74 -2.06 5.59 10.12
C LEU A 74 -1.06 4.77 9.28
N GLU A 75 -1.19 3.44 9.27
CA GLU A 75 -0.39 2.58 8.39
C GLU A 75 -0.54 2.99 6.92
N LEU A 76 -1.77 3.17 6.46
CA LEU A 76 -2.09 3.55 5.08
C LEU A 76 -1.58 4.95 4.72
N GLN A 77 -1.76 5.94 5.61
CA GLN A 77 -1.22 7.29 5.45
C GLN A 77 0.31 7.29 5.34
N SER A 78 1.00 6.34 5.97
CA SER A 78 2.47 6.26 5.91
C SER A 78 3.00 5.63 4.61
N VAL A 79 2.23 4.76 3.95
CA VAL A 79 2.68 3.95 2.81
C VAL A 79 2.15 4.45 1.46
N ILE A 80 0.89 4.90 1.41
CA ILE A 80 0.23 5.32 0.17
C ILE A 80 0.97 6.51 -0.47
N PRO A 81 1.32 7.58 0.28
CA PRO A 81 2.07 8.70 -0.31
C PRO A 81 3.42 8.25 -0.86
N LYS A 82 4.14 7.36 -0.16
CA LYS A 82 5.43 6.83 -0.65
C LYS A 82 5.28 6.08 -1.97
N TYR A 83 4.23 5.26 -2.09
CA TYR A 83 3.90 4.58 -3.33
C TYR A 83 3.58 5.56 -4.47
N LEU A 84 2.74 6.54 -4.19
CA LEU A 84 2.35 7.53 -5.19
C LEU A 84 3.52 8.41 -5.63
N THR A 85 4.32 8.91 -4.69
CA THR A 85 5.51 9.71 -4.99
C THR A 85 6.52 8.89 -5.80
N TRP A 86 6.70 7.61 -5.49
CA TRP A 86 7.57 6.74 -6.28
C TRP A 86 7.07 6.55 -7.71
N ASN A 87 5.79 6.23 -7.90
CA ASN A 87 5.25 5.90 -9.22
C ASN A 87 4.97 7.13 -10.10
N PHE A 88 4.62 8.26 -9.50
CA PHE A 88 4.20 9.46 -10.23
C PHE A 88 5.23 10.60 -10.18
N GLY A 89 6.27 10.49 -9.35
CA GLY A 89 7.34 11.51 -9.25
C GLY A 89 6.86 12.88 -8.75
N VAL A 90 5.62 12.98 -8.26
CA VAL A 90 5.02 14.23 -7.79
C VAL A 90 4.73 14.12 -6.30
N SER A 91 5.11 15.15 -5.53
CA SER A 91 4.64 15.28 -4.15
C SER A 91 3.20 15.79 -4.18
N PHE A 92 2.27 14.96 -3.74
CA PHE A 92 0.88 15.38 -3.61
C PHE A 92 0.75 16.24 -2.34
N ARG A 93 0.80 17.57 -2.48
CA ARG A 93 0.59 18.52 -1.37
C ARG A 93 -0.72 18.24 -0.60
N SER A 94 -1.73 17.68 -1.27
CA SER A 94 -3.01 17.31 -0.64
C SER A 94 -2.98 16.04 0.23
N LEU A 95 -1.86 15.29 0.28
CA LEU A 95 -1.72 14.08 1.11
C LEU A 95 -0.82 14.27 2.35
N GLY A 96 -0.43 15.52 2.64
CA GLY A 96 0.59 15.82 3.64
C GLY A 96 1.98 15.76 3.03
N ASP A 97 2.79 16.78 3.27
CA ASP A 97 4.13 16.94 2.71
C ASP A 97 5.02 15.75 3.13
N VAL A 98 5.21 14.78 2.22
CA VAL A 98 6.21 13.72 2.38
C VAL A 98 7.34 14.02 1.39
N PRO A 99 8.56 14.32 1.84
CA PRO A 99 9.66 14.67 0.96
C PRO A 99 9.93 13.53 -0.02
N ALA A 100 10.10 13.88 -1.30
CA ALA A 100 10.37 12.94 -2.37
C ALA A 100 11.70 12.22 -2.09
N GLY A 101 11.62 10.91 -1.86
CA GLY A 101 12.80 10.06 -1.76
C GLY A 101 13.48 9.98 -3.12
N GLU A 102 14.70 10.50 -3.19
CA GLU A 102 15.55 10.50 -4.38
C GLU A 102 15.76 9.08 -4.91
N LYS A 103 15.63 8.94 -6.23
CA LYS A 103 15.77 7.67 -6.97
C LYS A 103 17.27 7.34 -7.12
N PRO A 104 17.75 6.18 -6.65
CA PRO A 104 19.11 5.72 -6.97
C PRO A 104 19.25 5.26 -8.43
#